data_AF-A0A511KPU1-F1
#
_entry.id   AF-A0A511KPU1-F1
#
_cell.length_a   1.000
_cell.length_b   1.000
_cell.length_c   1.000
_cell.angle_alpha   90.00
_cell.angle_beta   90.00
_cell.angle_gamma   90.00
#
_symmetry.space_group_name_H-M   'P 1'
#
loop_
_entity.id
_entity.type
_entity.pdbx_description
1 polymer ?
#
loop_
_entity_poly.entity_id
_entity_poly.type
_entity_poly.pdbx_seq_one_letter_code
_entity_poly.pdbx_strand_id
1 'polypeptide(L)'
;MQPQPTYGTAQMVSPAHSSPVVGPSAQHDESVDGKGRRLPRVLLMGPRSGGKSSIRKVVFEGMAPNDTLFIEKTNKSSSDDIKRVFGTPFPS
;
A
#
# COMPACT_ATOMS: atom_id res chain seq x y z
N MET A 1 9.73 70.49 21.99
CA MET A 1 10.29 69.27 22.61
C MET A 1 9.66 68.09 21.89
N GLN A 2 10.45 67.30 21.16
CA GLN A 2 9.94 66.15 20.37
C GLN A 2 9.88 64.91 21.26
N PRO A 3 8.79 64.12 21.26
CA PRO A 3 8.80 62.79 21.86
C PRO A 3 9.53 61.80 20.95
N GLN A 4 10.42 61.00 21.52
CA GLN A 4 11.11 59.91 20.83
C GLN A 4 10.09 58.78 20.55
N PRO A 5 10.08 58.17 19.35
CA PRO A 5 9.30 56.96 19.13
C PRO A 5 9.94 55.79 19.88
N THR A 6 9.21 55.23 20.85
CA THR A 6 9.59 53.97 21.51
C THR A 6 9.46 52.83 20.50
N TYR A 7 10.58 52.25 20.09
CA TYR A 7 10.61 51.04 19.28
C TYR A 7 10.10 49.87 20.13
N GLY A 8 8.81 49.58 20.01
CA GLY A 8 8.21 48.38 20.60
C GLY A 8 8.85 47.14 19.98
N THR A 9 9.35 46.25 20.84
CA THR A 9 9.82 44.91 20.47
C THR A 9 8.78 44.21 19.61
N ALA A 10 9.09 44.03 18.32
CA ALA A 10 8.27 43.20 17.45
C ALA A 10 8.27 41.77 18.00
N GLN A 11 7.13 41.31 18.52
CA GLN A 11 6.96 39.90 18.79
C GLN A 11 6.99 39.16 17.45
N MET A 12 8.06 38.42 17.23
CA MET A 12 8.15 37.40 16.19
C MET A 12 7.09 36.36 16.50
N VAL A 13 5.97 36.37 15.78
CA VAL A 13 5.09 35.20 15.75
C VAL A 13 5.87 34.10 15.04
N SER A 14 6.29 33.09 15.81
CA SER A 14 6.88 31.87 15.25
C SER A 14 5.90 31.30 14.23
N PRO A 15 6.32 30.99 12.98
CA PRO A 15 5.45 30.33 12.03
C PRO A 15 5.03 29.00 12.65
N ALA A 16 3.72 28.81 12.73
CA ALA A 16 3.10 27.59 13.18
C ALA A 16 3.79 26.38 12.54
N HIS A 17 4.06 25.38 13.37
CA HIS A 17 4.52 24.09 12.95
C HIS A 17 3.55 23.57 11.88
N SER A 18 3.97 23.57 10.61
CA SER A 18 3.29 22.78 9.59
C SER A 18 3.65 21.33 9.88
N SER A 19 2.88 20.72 10.79
CA SER A 19 2.84 19.27 10.90
C SER A 19 2.65 18.71 9.48
N PRO A 20 3.52 17.81 9.01
CA PRO A 20 3.33 17.22 7.70
C PRO A 20 1.98 16.50 7.75
N VAL A 21 1.06 16.90 6.86
CA VAL A 21 -0.11 16.10 6.58
C VAL A 21 0.40 14.79 5.98
N VAL A 22 0.65 13.82 6.86
CA VAL A 22 0.80 12.42 6.47
C VAL A 22 -0.58 12.02 5.98
N GLY A 23 -0.83 12.24 4.68
CA GLY A 23 -1.92 11.59 4.00
C GLY A 23 -1.81 10.09 4.24
N PRO A 24 -2.93 9.34 4.21
CA PRO A 24 -2.87 7.90 4.35
C PRO A 24 -1.96 7.41 3.22
N SER A 25 -0.76 6.99 3.57
CA SER A 25 0.12 6.22 2.71
C SER A 25 -0.63 4.93 2.46
N ALA A 26 -1.50 4.96 1.44
CA ALA A 26 -2.00 3.80 0.76
C ALA A 26 -0.74 2.99 0.47
N GLN A 27 -0.58 1.90 1.22
CA GLN A 27 0.54 1.00 1.04
C GLN A 27 0.42 0.45 -0.38
N HIS A 28 1.07 1.14 -1.30
CA HIS A 28 1.18 0.75 -2.69
C HIS A 28 2.16 -0.41 -2.73
N ASP A 29 1.62 -1.62 -2.56
CA ASP A 29 2.20 -2.84 -3.09
C ASP A 29 2.09 -2.77 -4.63
N GLU A 30 2.85 -1.85 -5.20
CA GLU A 30 3.11 -1.71 -6.62
C GLU A 30 4.37 -2.52 -6.90
N SER A 31 4.21 -3.75 -7.37
CA SER A 31 5.31 -4.48 -7.96
C SER A 31 5.66 -3.78 -9.29
N VAL A 32 6.60 -2.83 -9.22
CA VAL A 32 7.09 -2.08 -10.36
C VAL A 32 8.35 -2.76 -10.89
N ASP A 33 8.40 -3.00 -12.20
CA ASP A 33 9.63 -3.46 -12.87
C ASP A 33 10.73 -2.39 -12.73
N GLY A 34 12.00 -2.75 -12.96
CA GLY A 34 13.16 -1.83 -12.89
C GLY A 34 13.10 -0.63 -13.85
N LYS A 35 12.00 -0.47 -14.60
CA LYS A 35 11.68 0.59 -15.55
C LYS A 35 10.45 1.43 -15.16
N GLY A 36 9.95 1.31 -13.93
CA GLY A 36 8.80 2.14 -13.49
C GLY A 36 7.44 1.67 -14.01
N ARG A 37 7.36 0.48 -14.64
CA ARG A 37 6.11 -0.05 -15.22
C ARG A 37 5.40 -0.99 -14.25
N ARG A 38 4.07 -0.86 -14.14
CA ARG A 38 3.22 -1.78 -13.38
C ARG A 38 3.27 -3.17 -14.00
N LEU A 39 3.59 -4.18 -13.18
CA LEU A 39 3.53 -5.57 -13.60
C LEU A 39 2.06 -6.05 -13.69
N PRO A 40 1.73 -6.97 -14.62
CA PRO A 40 0.41 -7.58 -14.67
C PRO A 40 0.06 -8.26 -13.34
N ARG A 41 -1.18 -8.07 -12.86
CA ARG A 41 -1.69 -8.72 -11.64
C ARG A 41 -2.60 -9.88 -12.00
N VAL A 42 -2.46 -11.00 -11.30
CA VAL A 42 -3.29 -12.19 -11.49
C VAL A 42 -3.95 -12.55 -10.16
N LEU A 43 -5.27 -12.75 -10.18
CA LEU A 43 -6.06 -13.15 -9.01
C LEU A 43 -6.56 -14.59 -9.18
N LEU A 44 -6.09 -15.51 -8.34
CA LEU A 44 -6.57 -16.88 -8.30
C LEU A 44 -7.77 -16.98 -7.34
N MET A 45 -8.96 -17.20 -7.89
CA MET A 45 -10.22 -17.36 -7.15
C MET A 45 -10.70 -18.80 -7.18
N GLY A 46 -11.59 -19.17 -6.25
CA GLY A 46 -12.23 -20.49 -6.21
C GLY A 46 -12.35 -21.10 -4.82
N PRO A 47 -12.96 -22.29 -4.69
CA PRO A 47 -13.28 -22.96 -3.43
C PRO A 47 -12.08 -23.10 -2.48
N ARG A 48 -12.32 -23.11 -1.17
CA ARG A 48 -11.29 -23.45 -0.18
C ARG A 48 -10.64 -24.78 -0.55
N SER A 49 -9.31 -24.89 -0.35
CA SER A 49 -8.48 -26.04 -0.74
C SER A 49 -8.45 -26.43 -2.23
N GLY A 50 -8.99 -25.62 -3.16
CA GLY A 50 -8.90 -25.88 -4.60
C GLY A 50 -7.53 -25.68 -5.27
N GLY A 51 -6.42 -25.76 -4.54
CA GLY A 51 -5.06 -25.70 -5.13
C GLY A 51 -4.51 -24.32 -5.52
N LYS A 52 -5.16 -23.21 -5.15
CA LYS A 52 -4.69 -21.84 -5.49
C LYS A 52 -3.25 -21.58 -5.04
N SER A 53 -2.93 -21.97 -3.81
CA SER A 53 -1.59 -21.75 -3.24
C SER A 53 -0.54 -22.66 -3.90
N SER A 54 -0.90 -23.90 -4.26
CA SER A 54 0.03 -24.80 -4.96
C SER A 54 0.33 -24.32 -6.38
N ILE A 55 -0.67 -23.83 -7.12
CA ILE A 55 -0.46 -23.24 -8.45
C ILE A 55 0.50 -22.04 -8.36
N ARG A 56 0.30 -21.14 -7.40
CA ARG A 56 1.19 -19.99 -7.22
C ARG A 56 2.64 -20.41 -6.96
N LYS A 57 2.84 -21.34 -6.02
CA LYS A 57 4.20 -21.76 -5.62
C LYS A 57 4.94 -22.51 -6.73
N VAL A 58 4.25 -23.34 -7.50
CA VAL A 58 4.89 -24.06 -8.62
C VAL A 58 5.24 -23.10 -9.75
N VAL A 59 4.27 -22.29 -10.18
CA VAL A 59 4.41 -21.47 -11.41
C VAL A 59 5.25 -20.23 -11.18
N PHE A 60 5.11 -19.56 -10.03
CA PHE A 60 5.77 -18.27 -9.77
C PHE A 60 6.93 -18.35 -8.76
N GLU A 61 7.06 -19.45 -8.01
CA GLU A 61 8.13 -19.63 -7.02
C GLU A 61 9.02 -20.85 -7.32
N GLY A 62 8.72 -21.63 -8.37
CA GLY A 62 9.55 -22.75 -8.83
C GLY A 62 9.52 -23.99 -7.93
N MET A 63 8.56 -24.08 -7.01
CA MET A 63 8.41 -25.22 -6.09
C MET A 63 8.09 -26.51 -6.87
N ALA A 64 8.65 -27.64 -6.45
CA ALA A 64 8.30 -28.92 -7.06
C ALA A 64 6.82 -29.28 -6.76
N PRO A 65 6.09 -29.91 -7.70
CA PRO A 65 4.69 -30.28 -7.48
C PRO A 65 4.50 -31.16 -6.23
N ASN A 66 5.43 -32.08 -5.97
CA ASN A 66 5.38 -32.97 -4.82
C ASN A 66 5.55 -32.21 -3.49
N ASP A 67 6.38 -31.17 -3.47
CA ASP A 67 6.61 -30.39 -2.26
C ASP A 67 5.34 -29.59 -1.88
N THR A 68 4.43 -29.35 -2.83
CA THR A 68 3.18 -28.62 -2.57
C THR A 68 2.15 -29.38 -1.75
N LEU A 69 2.38 -30.69 -1.49
CA LEU A 69 1.45 -31.53 -0.73
C LEU A 69 1.14 -30.97 0.67
N PHE A 70 2.11 -30.26 1.26
CA PHE A 70 2.08 -29.82 2.66
C PHE A 70 2.09 -28.29 2.83
N ILE A 71 1.56 -27.55 1.86
CA ILE A 71 1.49 -26.08 1.98
C ILE A 71 0.53 -25.68 3.12
N GLU A 72 0.98 -24.74 3.97
CA GLU A 72 0.11 -24.11 4.96
C GLU A 72 -1.16 -23.54 4.32
N LYS A 73 -2.32 -23.90 4.88
CA LYS A 73 -3.61 -23.42 4.38
C LYS A 73 -3.71 -21.91 4.58
N THR A 74 -4.08 -21.20 3.52
CA THR A 74 -4.40 -19.77 3.61
C THR A 74 -5.70 -19.61 4.39
N ASN A 75 -5.63 -19.04 5.60
CA ASN A 75 -6.78 -19.02 6.51
C ASN A 75 -7.92 -18.11 6.01
N LYS A 76 -7.62 -16.98 5.36
CA LYS A 76 -8.63 -16.05 4.80
C LYS A 76 -8.08 -15.25 3.62
N SER A 77 -8.87 -15.09 2.56
CA SER A 77 -8.70 -14.03 1.55
C SER A 77 -9.34 -12.76 2.08
N SER A 78 -8.60 -11.66 2.19
CA SER A 78 -9.16 -10.40 2.69
C SER A 78 -9.87 -9.64 1.56
N SER A 79 -10.93 -8.90 1.87
CA SER A 79 -11.62 -8.05 0.88
C SER A 79 -10.69 -6.98 0.28
N ASP A 80 -9.64 -6.62 1.02
CA ASP A 80 -8.63 -5.67 0.55
C ASP A 80 -7.73 -6.28 -0.53
N ASP A 81 -7.50 -7.59 -0.52
CA ASP A 81 -6.80 -8.29 -1.61
C ASP A 81 -7.57 -8.23 -2.93
N ILE A 82 -8.90 -8.25 -2.85
CA ILE A 82 -9.79 -8.10 -4.01
C ILE A 82 -9.77 -6.64 -4.51
N LYS A 83 -9.90 -5.67 -3.61
CA LYS A 83 -9.84 -4.23 -3.95
C LYS A 83 -8.52 -3.83 -4.61
N ARG A 84 -7.41 -4.46 -4.21
CA ARG A 84 -6.08 -4.23 -4.81
C ARG A 84 -6.02 -4.63 -6.29
N VAL A 85 -6.79 -5.64 -6.70
CA VAL A 85 -6.81 -6.15 -8.07
C VAL A 85 -7.79 -5.37 -8.95
N PHE A 86 -9.00 -5.11 -8.45
CA PHE A 86 -10.05 -4.47 -9.25
C PHE A 86 -10.05 -2.93 -9.20
N GLY A 87 -9.25 -2.33 -8.31
CA GLY A 87 -9.38 -0.91 -7.99
C GLY A 87 -10.70 -0.65 -7.24
N THR A 88 -10.83 0.49 -6.58
CA THR A 88 -12.13 0.90 -6.02
C THR A 88 -13.14 1.04 -7.16
N PRO A 89 -14.23 0.26 -7.19
CA PRO A 89 -15.24 0.42 -8.23
C PRO A 89 -16.00 1.71 -7.94
N PHE A 90 -15.78 2.72 -8.80
CA PHE A 90 -16.50 3.97 -8.96
C PHE A 90 -16.77 4.84 -7.70
N PRO A 91 -16.43 6.14 -7.73
CA PRO A 91 -16.91 7.07 -6.70
C PRO A 91 -18.44 7.17 -6.77
N SER A 92 -19.09 7.12 -5.60
CA SER A 92 -20.52 7.41 -5.41
C SER A 92 -20.87 8.85 -5.75
#